data_AF-A0A136JMX6-F1
#
_entry.id   AF-A0A136JMX6-F1
#
_cell.length_a   1.000
_cell.length_b   1.000
_cell.length_c   1.000
_cell.angle_alpha   90.00
_cell.angle_beta   90.00
_cell.angle_gamma   90.00
#
_symmetry.space_group_name_H-M   'P 1'
#
loop_
_entity.id
_entity.type
_entity.pdbx_description
1 polymer ?
#
loop_
_entity_poly.entity_id
_entity_poly.type
_entity_poly.pdbx_seq_one_letter_code
_entity_poly.pdbx_strand_id
1 'polypeptide(L)'
;MPDEAKGIKIEIDALETKIRQQRAVRKEGYTDPVSGDFTEASVVKMRTLTQTSPDEGLRKACFEAGEKFALDNIDDYVELVKLRNKFAKLLGFTDFYDYKLRKIDRMTKEELFTLFTDITDKTKDIFSKIRDLEKENPRLRQPWNFFYYMTGDFTKEEDKYFQFDQALIRWGRSFSALGIDFADGTLQLDLLDRHGKWNNGFCHWSKLVNYNNGEREAGSANFTCNVVVGQVGAGASGYNTLFHEGAMRLIS
;
A
#
# COMPACT_ATOMS: atom_id res chain seq x y z
N MET A 1 31.82 -2.55 0.61
CA MET A 1 30.99 -3.40 1.49
C MET A 1 31.82 -4.62 1.84
N PRO A 2 32.01 -4.92 3.15
CA PRO A 2 32.77 -6.09 3.61
C PRO A 2 32.20 -7.40 3.03
N ASP A 3 33.03 -8.41 2.81
CA ASP A 3 32.58 -9.69 2.22
C ASP A 3 31.58 -10.43 3.11
N GLU A 4 31.74 -10.36 4.43
CA GLU A 4 30.75 -10.88 5.39
C GLU A 4 29.38 -10.20 5.22
N ALA A 5 29.35 -8.89 4.98
CA ALA A 5 28.11 -8.16 4.75
C ALA A 5 27.43 -8.55 3.42
N LYS A 6 28.21 -8.95 2.40
CA LYS A 6 27.65 -9.50 1.15
C LYS A 6 26.96 -10.84 1.39
N GLY A 7 27.56 -11.72 2.19
CA GLY A 7 26.96 -13.01 2.56
C GLY A 7 25.60 -12.84 3.24
N ILE A 8 25.53 -11.98 4.26
CA ILE A 8 24.26 -11.70 4.95
C ILE A 8 23.23 -11.06 4.02
N LYS A 9 23.66 -10.21 3.08
CA LYS A 9 22.74 -9.62 2.10
C LYS A 9 22.07 -10.68 1.23
N ILE A 10 22.81 -11.71 0.80
CA ILE A 10 22.27 -12.84 0.05
C ILE A 10 21.24 -13.61 0.90
N GLU A 11 21.52 -13.85 2.18
CA GLU A 11 20.58 -14.51 3.10
C GLU A 11 19.29 -13.69 3.29
N ILE A 12 19.41 -12.37 3.44
CA ILE A 12 18.27 -11.44 3.50
C ILE A 12 17.42 -11.57 2.24
N ASP A 13 18.04 -11.53 1.05
CA ASP A 13 17.32 -11.58 -0.22
C ASP A 13 16.61 -12.93 -0.45
N ALA A 14 17.24 -14.03 -0.03
CA ALA A 14 16.63 -15.36 -0.07
C ALA A 14 15.42 -15.46 0.87
N LEU A 15 15.54 -14.96 2.10
CA LEU A 15 14.46 -14.97 3.08
C LEU A 15 13.29 -14.07 2.67
N GLU A 16 13.57 -12.88 2.13
CA GLU A 16 12.54 -12.01 1.57
C GLU A 16 11.81 -12.68 0.41
N THR A 17 12.54 -13.39 -0.46
CA THR A 17 11.96 -14.13 -1.58
C THR A 17 11.04 -15.25 -1.09
N LYS A 18 11.47 -16.02 -0.09
CA LYS A 18 10.66 -17.06 0.56
C LYS A 18 9.35 -16.49 1.10
N ILE A 19 9.41 -15.42 1.91
CA ILE A 19 8.23 -14.76 2.49
C ILE A 19 7.27 -14.30 1.38
N ARG A 20 7.80 -13.70 0.31
CA ARG A 20 6.98 -13.24 -0.83
C ARG A 20 6.28 -14.40 -1.53
N GLN A 21 6.98 -15.49 -1.79
CA GLN A 21 6.40 -16.68 -2.43
C GLN A 21 5.30 -17.31 -1.58
N GLN A 22 5.53 -17.46 -0.27
CA GLN A 22 4.51 -17.97 0.67
C GLN A 22 3.26 -17.09 0.68
N ARG A 23 3.44 -15.76 0.67
CA ARG A 23 2.32 -14.81 0.60
C ARG A 23 1.59 -14.83 -0.73
N ALA A 24 2.27 -15.12 -1.84
CA ALA A 24 1.67 -15.14 -3.17
C ALA A 24 0.71 -16.33 -3.39
N VAL A 25 0.93 -17.44 -2.68
CA VAL A 25 0.12 -18.68 -2.82
C VAL A 25 -0.85 -18.91 -1.68
N ARG A 26 -0.92 -17.99 -0.71
CA ARG A 26 -1.81 -18.16 0.45
C ARG A 26 -3.27 -18.03 0.02
N LYS A 27 -4.13 -18.82 0.66
CA LYS A 27 -5.57 -18.74 0.46
C LYS A 27 -6.13 -17.55 1.24
N GLU A 28 -6.52 -16.50 0.52
CA GLU A 28 -7.11 -15.29 1.10
C GLU A 28 -8.65 -15.34 1.07
N GLY A 29 -9.28 -14.88 2.14
CA GLY A 29 -10.74 -14.82 2.23
C GLY A 29 -11.21 -14.73 3.68
N TYR A 30 -12.53 -14.67 3.85
CA TYR A 30 -13.18 -14.59 5.15
C TYR A 30 -14.30 -15.64 5.25
N THR A 31 -14.66 -15.99 6.48
CA THR A 31 -15.86 -16.81 6.73
C THR A 31 -17.06 -15.90 6.81
N ASP A 32 -18.04 -16.12 5.94
CA ASP A 32 -19.26 -15.31 5.91
C ASP A 32 -20.05 -15.52 7.22
N PRO A 33 -20.42 -14.45 7.92
CA PRO A 33 -21.02 -14.54 9.25
C PRO A 33 -22.46 -15.07 9.24
N VAL A 34 -23.14 -15.06 8.08
CA VAL A 34 -24.54 -15.48 7.95
C VAL A 34 -24.62 -16.94 7.52
N SER A 35 -23.89 -17.30 6.47
CA SER A 35 -23.89 -18.67 5.92
C SER A 35 -22.92 -19.61 6.63
N GLY A 36 -21.84 -19.07 7.24
CA GLY A 36 -20.73 -19.86 7.78
C GLY A 36 -19.76 -20.39 6.72
N ASP A 37 -20.00 -20.09 5.44
CA ASP A 37 -19.18 -20.57 4.33
C ASP A 37 -17.93 -19.71 4.14
N PHE A 38 -16.86 -20.32 3.65
CA PHE A 38 -15.66 -19.58 3.27
C PHE A 38 -15.87 -18.85 1.94
N THR A 39 -15.66 -17.54 1.95
CA THR A 39 -15.69 -16.69 0.77
C THR A 39 -14.28 -16.23 0.40
N GLU A 40 -13.85 -16.56 -0.80
CA GLU A 40 -12.57 -16.09 -1.33
C GLU A 40 -12.60 -14.58 -1.59
N ALA A 41 -11.61 -13.88 -1.05
CA ALA A 41 -11.47 -12.43 -1.18
C ALA A 41 -10.02 -12.01 -0.95
N SER A 42 -9.52 -11.11 -1.79
CA SER A 42 -8.20 -10.50 -1.58
C SER A 42 -8.19 -9.64 -0.31
N VAL A 43 -7.01 -9.44 0.30
CA VAL A 43 -6.85 -8.51 1.43
C VAL A 43 -7.32 -7.10 1.08
N VAL A 44 -7.17 -6.68 -0.18
CA VAL A 44 -7.67 -5.39 -0.67
C VAL A 44 -9.20 -5.35 -0.60
N LYS A 45 -9.87 -6.36 -1.15
CA LYS A 45 -11.33 -6.48 -1.12
C LYS A 45 -11.85 -6.51 0.31
N MET A 46 -11.26 -7.31 1.19
CA MET A 46 -11.63 -7.40 2.62
C MET A 46 -11.44 -6.06 3.34
N ARG A 47 -10.30 -5.38 3.11
CA ARG A 47 -10.07 -4.05 3.69
C ARG A 47 -11.15 -3.06 3.28
N THR A 48 -11.52 -3.02 2.00
CA THR A 48 -12.59 -2.14 1.54
C THR A 48 -13.95 -2.55 2.10
N LEU A 49 -14.25 -3.85 2.23
CA LEU A 49 -15.49 -4.32 2.89
C LEU A 49 -15.57 -3.87 4.36
N THR A 50 -14.46 -3.91 5.11
CA THR A 50 -14.39 -3.39 6.48
C THR A 50 -14.70 -1.88 6.55
N GLN A 51 -14.51 -1.14 5.45
CA GLN A 51 -14.75 0.30 5.41
C GLN A 51 -16.13 0.68 4.85
N THR A 52 -16.74 -0.15 3.99
CA THR A 52 -17.94 0.26 3.24
C THR A 52 -19.17 -0.61 3.49
N SER A 53 -19.01 -1.84 3.99
CA SER A 53 -20.12 -2.76 4.22
C SER A 53 -21.05 -2.22 5.32
N PRO A 54 -22.38 -2.15 5.10
CA PRO A 54 -23.34 -1.81 6.16
C PRO A 54 -23.46 -2.91 7.22
N ASP A 55 -23.17 -4.17 6.88
CA ASP A 55 -23.20 -5.30 7.81
C ASP A 55 -21.95 -5.34 8.68
N GLU A 56 -22.13 -5.13 9.98
CA GLU A 56 -21.07 -5.21 10.99
C GLU A 56 -20.47 -6.61 11.12
N GLY A 57 -21.28 -7.66 11.00
CA GLY A 57 -20.79 -9.04 11.05
C GLY A 57 -19.78 -9.27 9.93
N LEU A 58 -20.10 -8.80 8.73
CA LEU A 58 -19.20 -8.90 7.58
C LEU A 58 -17.93 -8.06 7.76
N ARG A 59 -18.04 -6.83 8.29
CA ARG A 59 -16.87 -6.00 8.60
C ARG A 59 -15.94 -6.69 9.60
N LYS A 60 -16.50 -7.27 10.67
CA LYS A 60 -15.75 -8.00 11.68
C LYS A 60 -15.06 -9.23 11.09
N ALA A 61 -15.78 -10.04 10.31
CA ALA A 61 -15.22 -11.22 9.65
C ALA A 61 -14.04 -10.87 8.73
N CYS A 62 -14.18 -9.81 7.91
CA CYS A 62 -13.12 -9.31 7.04
C CYS A 62 -11.91 -8.79 7.83
N PHE A 63 -12.15 -8.02 8.90
CA PHE A 63 -11.09 -7.50 9.77
C PHE A 63 -10.30 -8.64 10.44
N GLU A 64 -10.99 -9.60 11.08
CA GLU A 64 -10.35 -10.72 11.77
C GLU A 64 -9.61 -11.66 10.80
N ALA A 65 -10.14 -11.87 9.60
CA ALA A 65 -9.42 -12.59 8.54
C ALA A 65 -8.13 -11.84 8.15
N GLY A 66 -8.20 -10.52 7.99
CA GLY A 66 -7.05 -9.65 7.74
C GLY A 66 -5.97 -9.76 8.82
N GLU A 67 -6.35 -9.73 10.10
CA GLU A 67 -5.43 -9.85 11.23
C GLU A 67 -4.75 -11.22 11.28
N LYS A 68 -5.46 -12.31 10.95
CA LYS A 68 -4.86 -13.65 10.88
C LYS A 68 -3.73 -13.71 9.84
N PHE A 69 -3.91 -13.06 8.70
CA PHE A 69 -2.87 -12.97 7.66
C PHE A 69 -1.63 -12.19 8.08
N ALA A 70 -1.72 -11.33 9.10
CA ALA A 70 -0.56 -10.63 9.66
C ALA A 70 0.31 -11.57 10.51
N LEU A 71 -0.25 -12.68 10.98
CA LEU A 71 0.47 -13.69 11.75
C LEU A 71 1.23 -14.69 10.86
N ASP A 72 0.97 -14.66 9.54
CA ASP A 72 1.70 -15.49 8.59
C ASP A 72 3.20 -15.11 8.57
N ASN A 73 4.07 -16.11 8.64
CA ASN A 73 5.53 -15.95 8.51
C ASN A 73 6.17 -15.09 9.63
N ILE A 74 5.56 -15.00 10.83
CA ILE A 74 6.15 -14.27 11.97
C ILE A 74 7.59 -14.69 12.23
N ASP A 75 7.87 -15.98 12.28
CA ASP A 75 9.21 -16.50 12.58
C ASP A 75 10.23 -16.05 11.52
N ASP A 76 9.82 -16.05 10.24
CA ASP A 76 10.65 -15.58 9.14
C ASP A 76 10.87 -14.05 9.22
N TYR A 77 9.88 -13.26 9.64
CA TYR A 77 10.06 -11.83 9.87
C TYR A 77 11.00 -11.53 11.04
N VAL A 78 10.90 -12.29 12.14
CA VAL A 78 11.81 -12.15 13.29
C VAL A 78 13.25 -12.42 12.85
N GLU A 79 13.47 -13.48 12.07
CA GLU A 79 14.79 -13.79 11.55
C GLU A 79 15.29 -12.73 10.56
N LEU A 80 14.41 -12.24 9.68
CA LEU A 80 14.73 -11.15 8.76
C LEU A 80 15.17 -9.88 9.50
N VAL A 81 14.53 -9.53 10.62
CA VAL A 81 14.93 -8.40 11.46
C VAL A 81 16.31 -8.60 12.06
N LYS A 82 16.64 -9.80 12.54
CA LYS A 82 17.98 -10.11 13.07
C LYS A 82 19.05 -9.98 11.99
N LEU A 83 18.84 -10.59 10.82
CA LEU A 83 19.77 -10.54 9.69
C LEU A 83 19.99 -9.11 9.21
N ARG A 84 18.92 -8.33 9.06
CA ARG A 84 18.98 -6.91 8.70
C ARG A 84 19.77 -6.08 9.71
N ASN A 85 19.58 -6.31 11.01
CA ASN A 85 20.34 -5.63 12.04
C ASN A 85 21.82 -6.05 12.05
N LYS A 86 22.12 -7.33 11.84
CA LYS A 86 23.51 -7.82 11.70
C LYS A 86 24.19 -7.16 10.50
N PHE A 87 23.52 -7.12 9.35
CA PHE A 87 23.98 -6.44 8.14
C PHE A 87 24.30 -4.97 8.38
N ALA A 88 23.39 -4.23 9.02
CA ALA A 88 23.58 -2.82 9.31
C ALA A 88 24.77 -2.55 10.26
N LYS A 89 24.93 -3.38 11.29
CA LYS A 89 26.05 -3.29 12.23
C LYS A 89 27.40 -3.52 11.56
N LEU A 90 27.51 -4.48 10.64
CA LEU A 90 28.73 -4.69 9.84
C LEU A 90 29.08 -3.49 8.95
N LEU A 91 28.09 -2.68 8.58
CA LEU A 91 28.29 -1.46 7.81
C LEU A 91 28.55 -0.22 8.68
N GLY A 92 28.65 -0.39 10.01
CA GLY A 92 28.93 0.70 10.96
C GLY A 92 27.70 1.48 11.44
N PHE A 93 26.49 0.97 11.23
CA PHE A 93 25.25 1.59 11.72
C PHE A 93 24.77 0.94 13.02
N THR A 94 23.94 1.65 13.78
CA THR A 94 23.44 1.13 15.08
C THR A 94 22.49 -0.05 14.90
N ASP A 95 21.61 0.04 13.90
CA ASP A 95 20.62 -0.96 13.52
C ASP A 95 20.18 -0.74 12.06
N PHE A 96 19.31 -1.62 11.54
CA PHE A 96 18.84 -1.51 10.17
C PHE A 96 17.98 -0.27 9.92
N TYR A 97 17.30 0.24 10.94
CA TYR A 97 16.47 1.42 10.82
C TYR A 97 17.34 2.67 10.60
N ASP A 98 18.40 2.84 11.39
CA ASP A 98 19.42 3.88 11.22
C ASP A 98 20.13 3.77 9.85
N TYR A 99 20.49 2.55 9.43
CA TYR A 99 21.04 2.31 8.09
C TYR A 99 20.10 2.81 6.98
N LYS A 100 18.81 2.48 7.05
CA LYS A 100 17.83 2.89 6.03
C LYS A 100 17.59 4.39 6.03
N LEU A 101 17.37 5.00 7.20
CA LEU A 101 17.13 6.43 7.33
C LEU A 101 18.30 7.26 6.79
N ARG A 102 19.54 6.90 7.15
CA ARG A 102 20.71 7.63 6.65
C ARG A 102 20.94 7.47 5.16
N LYS A 103 20.62 6.30 4.59
CA LYS A 103 20.87 6.02 3.17
C LYS A 103 19.78 6.54 2.23
N ILE A 104 18.53 6.56 2.67
CA ILE A 104 17.40 6.95 1.82
C ILE A 104 16.97 8.37 2.12
N ASP A 105 16.64 8.63 3.38
CA ASP A 105 16.02 9.88 3.80
C ASP A 105 17.05 10.95 4.20
N ARG A 106 18.33 10.56 4.28
CA ARG A 106 19.46 11.41 4.71
C ARG A 106 19.21 12.06 6.07
N MET A 107 18.53 11.32 6.96
CA MET A 107 18.09 11.77 8.27
C MET A 107 18.62 10.84 9.36
N THR A 108 18.82 11.38 10.55
CA THR A 108 19.10 10.62 11.78
C THR A 108 17.81 10.16 12.46
N LYS A 109 17.91 9.16 13.35
CA LYS A 109 16.77 8.75 14.19
C LYS A 109 16.26 9.90 15.07
N GLU A 110 17.14 10.73 15.60
CA GLU A 110 16.78 11.84 16.49
C GLU A 110 15.91 12.88 15.78
N GLU A 111 16.32 13.31 14.58
CA GLU A 111 15.53 14.23 13.75
C GLU A 111 14.14 13.66 13.44
N LEU A 112 14.07 12.38 13.08
CA LEU A 112 12.80 11.72 12.77
C LEU A 112 11.87 11.63 13.99
N PHE A 113 12.39 11.18 15.14
CA PHE A 113 11.58 11.04 16.35
C PHE A 113 11.16 12.41 16.92
N THR A 114 11.96 13.45 16.71
CA THR A 114 11.58 14.83 17.01
C THR A 114 10.37 15.25 16.18
N LEU A 115 10.39 14.98 14.87
CA LEU A 115 9.25 15.25 13.99
C LEU A 115 8.00 14.46 14.40
N PHE A 116 8.14 13.16 14.70
CA PHE A 116 7.01 12.34 15.15
C PHE A 116 6.44 12.83 16.48
N THR A 117 7.29 13.30 17.40
CA THR A 117 6.86 13.88 18.66
C THR A 117 6.05 15.15 18.43
N ASP A 118 6.54 16.08 17.61
CA ASP A 118 5.82 17.32 17.26
C ASP A 118 4.46 17.05 16.61
N ILE A 119 4.39 16.10 15.66
CA ILE A 119 3.13 15.69 15.04
C ILE A 119 2.19 15.07 16.08
N THR A 120 2.70 14.20 16.96
CA THR A 120 1.91 13.55 18.00
C THR A 120 1.34 14.59 18.97
N ASP A 121 2.14 15.54 19.42
CA ASP A 121 1.70 16.59 20.33
C ASP A 121 0.63 17.50 19.72
N LYS A 122 0.75 17.81 18.42
CA LYS A 122 -0.25 18.59 17.68
C LYS A 122 -1.55 17.84 17.38
N THR A 123 -1.54 16.51 17.43
CA THR A 123 -2.69 15.68 17.02
C THR A 123 -3.34 14.87 18.14
N LYS A 124 -2.70 14.74 19.32
CA LYS A 124 -3.19 13.90 20.43
C LYS A 124 -4.61 14.22 20.88
N ASP A 125 -5.02 15.49 20.83
CA ASP A 125 -6.34 15.90 21.30
C ASP A 125 -7.46 15.48 20.33
N ILE A 126 -7.15 15.09 19.09
CA ILE A 126 -8.14 14.57 18.13
C ILE A 126 -8.82 13.30 18.68
N PHE A 127 -8.12 12.49 19.46
CA PHE A 127 -8.69 11.28 20.06
C PHE A 127 -9.78 11.56 21.10
N SER A 128 -9.80 12.75 21.70
CA SER A 128 -10.88 13.15 22.61
C SER A 128 -12.21 13.27 21.85
N LYS A 129 -12.17 13.86 20.64
CA LYS A 129 -13.35 14.01 19.76
C LYS A 129 -13.92 12.65 19.34
N ILE A 130 -13.07 11.65 19.13
CA ILE A 130 -13.51 10.27 18.82
C ILE A 130 -14.35 9.69 19.96
N ARG A 131 -14.02 10.00 21.23
CA ARG A 131 -14.79 9.52 22.39
C ARG A 131 -16.17 10.17 22.47
N ASP A 132 -16.28 11.43 22.06
CA ASP A 132 -17.58 12.10 21.98
C ASP A 132 -18.43 11.51 20.85
N LEU A 133 -17.86 11.25 19.68
CA LEU A 133 -18.55 10.61 18.55
C LEU A 133 -19.07 9.21 18.89
N GLU A 134 -18.39 8.46 19.75
CA GLU A 134 -18.84 7.13 20.19
C GLU A 134 -20.13 7.18 21.03
N LYS A 135 -20.46 8.32 21.66
CA LYS A 135 -21.75 8.49 22.36
C LYS A 135 -22.92 8.44 21.39
N GLU A 136 -22.73 8.95 20.17
CA GLU A 136 -23.72 8.95 19.09
C GLU A 136 -23.64 7.67 18.24
N ASN A 137 -22.44 7.08 18.15
CA ASN A 137 -22.17 5.87 17.36
C ASN A 137 -21.59 4.76 18.26
N PRO A 138 -22.44 3.97 18.92
CA PRO A 138 -21.98 2.89 19.77
C PRO A 138 -21.06 1.94 19.02
N ARG A 139 -19.95 1.54 19.66
CA ARG A 139 -18.92 0.63 19.11
C ARG A 139 -18.09 1.23 17.96
N LEU A 140 -18.08 2.56 17.79
CA LEU A 140 -17.23 3.25 16.82
C LEU A 140 -15.76 2.88 16.98
N ARG A 141 -15.25 2.73 18.21
CA ARG A 141 -13.83 2.40 18.44
C ARG A 141 -13.49 0.93 18.24
N GLN A 142 -14.45 0.07 17.91
CA GLN A 142 -14.12 -1.30 17.53
C GLN A 142 -13.30 -1.26 16.22
N PRO A 143 -12.19 -2.02 16.10
CA PRO A 143 -11.30 -1.94 14.95
C PRO A 143 -12.00 -2.14 13.59
N TRP A 144 -13.00 -3.03 13.55
CA TRP A 144 -13.81 -3.30 12.35
C TRP A 144 -14.90 -2.27 12.05
N ASN A 145 -15.14 -1.32 12.96
CA ASN A 145 -16.15 -0.27 12.81
C ASN A 145 -15.54 1.12 12.59
N PHE A 146 -14.33 1.35 13.10
CA PHE A 146 -13.71 2.67 13.14
C PHE A 146 -13.71 3.34 11.77
N PHE A 147 -13.14 2.68 10.75
CA PHE A 147 -13.10 3.28 9.42
C PHE A 147 -14.48 3.40 8.78
N TYR A 148 -15.40 2.47 9.00
CA TYR A 148 -16.77 2.60 8.49
C TYR A 148 -17.45 3.90 8.97
N TYR A 149 -17.36 4.19 10.27
CA TYR A 149 -17.92 5.43 10.83
C TYR A 149 -17.14 6.69 10.43
N MET A 150 -15.81 6.61 10.32
CA MET A 150 -14.99 7.76 9.94
C MET A 150 -15.11 8.11 8.44
N THR A 151 -15.35 7.11 7.60
CA THR A 151 -15.59 7.27 6.16
C THR A 151 -17.01 7.77 5.89
N GLY A 152 -17.99 7.34 6.70
CA GLY A 152 -19.38 7.76 6.61
C GLY A 152 -20.05 7.41 5.28
N ASP A 153 -21.18 8.05 4.99
CA ASP A 153 -21.90 7.86 3.72
C ASP A 153 -21.24 8.56 2.52
N PHE A 154 -20.23 9.42 2.76
CA PHE A 154 -19.55 10.18 1.72
C PHE A 154 -18.98 9.29 0.61
N THR A 155 -18.33 8.18 0.97
CA THR A 155 -17.78 7.23 -0.03
C THR A 155 -18.87 6.58 -0.89
N LYS A 156 -20.07 6.33 -0.34
CA LYS A 156 -21.20 5.82 -1.13
C LYS A 156 -21.78 6.90 -2.03
N GLU A 157 -21.92 8.12 -1.51
CA GLU A 157 -22.49 9.25 -2.23
C GLU A 157 -21.61 9.71 -3.41
N GLU A 158 -20.28 9.68 -3.23
CA GLU A 158 -19.32 10.11 -4.23
C GLU A 158 -19.05 9.05 -5.31
N ASP A 159 -19.32 7.77 -5.03
CA ASP A 159 -18.94 6.64 -5.88
C ASP A 159 -19.39 6.82 -7.33
N LYS A 160 -20.62 7.29 -7.53
CA LYS A 160 -21.19 7.59 -8.86
C LYS A 160 -20.40 8.63 -9.68
N TYR A 161 -19.63 9.50 -9.03
CA TYR A 161 -18.81 10.53 -9.68
C TYR A 161 -17.36 10.10 -9.94
N PHE A 162 -16.94 9.00 -9.31
CA PHE A 162 -15.59 8.43 -9.40
C PHE A 162 -15.59 7.03 -10.01
N GLN A 163 -16.38 6.82 -11.06
CA GLN A 163 -16.33 5.61 -11.86
C GLN A 163 -14.95 5.46 -12.52
N PHE A 164 -14.38 4.25 -12.44
CA PHE A 164 -12.96 4.02 -12.77
C PHE A 164 -12.65 4.07 -14.27
N ASP A 165 -13.64 3.85 -15.13
CA ASP A 165 -13.54 3.98 -16.59
C ASP A 165 -13.08 5.39 -17.02
N GLN A 166 -13.46 6.42 -16.26
CA GLN A 166 -13.05 7.81 -16.50
C GLN A 166 -11.67 8.15 -15.91
N ALA A 167 -11.05 7.26 -15.14
CA ALA A 167 -9.84 7.57 -14.38
C ALA A 167 -8.65 7.86 -15.28
N LEU A 168 -8.41 7.00 -16.27
CA LEU A 168 -7.31 7.15 -17.22
C LEU A 168 -7.45 8.42 -18.06
N ILE A 169 -8.67 8.75 -18.49
CA ILE A 169 -8.92 9.94 -19.30
C ILE A 169 -8.67 11.20 -18.47
N ARG A 170 -9.19 11.26 -17.23
CA ARG A 170 -8.98 12.41 -16.33
C ARG A 170 -7.50 12.59 -16.01
N TRP A 171 -6.82 11.49 -15.68
CA TRP A 171 -5.38 11.48 -15.44
C TRP A 171 -4.59 11.99 -16.66
N GLY A 172 -4.81 11.40 -17.84
CA GLY A 172 -4.10 11.82 -19.06
C GLY A 172 -4.35 13.28 -19.43
N ARG A 173 -5.59 13.77 -19.26
CA ARG A 173 -5.94 15.19 -19.49
C ARG A 173 -5.24 16.11 -18.50
N SER A 174 -5.14 15.74 -17.22
CA SER A 174 -4.43 16.54 -16.22
C SER A 174 -2.95 16.74 -16.58
N PHE A 175 -2.25 15.68 -17.00
CA PHE A 175 -0.84 15.78 -17.41
C PHE A 175 -0.67 16.51 -18.74
N SER A 176 -1.53 16.22 -19.72
CA SER A 176 -1.51 16.92 -21.01
C SER A 176 -1.74 18.43 -20.86
N ALA A 177 -2.62 18.85 -19.95
CA ALA A 177 -2.84 20.27 -19.65
C ALA A 177 -1.62 20.97 -19.02
N LEU A 178 -0.70 20.20 -18.41
CA LEU A 178 0.59 20.69 -17.92
C LEU A 178 1.69 20.65 -18.99
N GLY A 179 1.37 20.25 -20.22
CA GLY A 179 2.35 20.07 -21.30
C GLY A 179 3.19 18.81 -21.16
N ILE A 180 2.75 17.83 -20.36
CA ILE A 180 3.42 16.56 -20.17
C ILE A 180 2.80 15.53 -21.11
N ASP A 181 3.63 14.90 -21.93
CA ASP A 181 3.27 13.77 -22.78
C ASP A 181 4.18 12.56 -22.52
N PHE A 182 3.99 11.48 -23.30
CA PHE A 182 4.79 10.28 -23.14
C PHE A 182 6.14 10.33 -23.87
N ALA A 183 6.37 11.32 -24.74
CA ALA A 183 7.54 11.44 -25.61
C ALA A 183 7.93 10.09 -26.23
N ASP A 184 7.01 9.48 -26.98
CA ASP A 184 7.14 8.15 -27.61
C ASP A 184 7.37 6.96 -26.64
N GLY A 185 7.33 7.20 -25.34
CA GLY A 185 7.41 6.19 -24.30
C GLY A 185 6.16 5.33 -24.21
N THR A 186 6.32 4.12 -23.67
CA THR A 186 5.21 3.17 -23.50
C THR A 186 4.81 3.03 -22.04
N LEU A 187 3.51 3.09 -21.75
CA LEU A 187 2.95 2.80 -20.44
C LEU A 187 2.06 1.55 -20.49
N GLN A 188 2.46 0.51 -19.76
CA GLN A 188 1.63 -0.68 -19.54
C GLN A 188 0.80 -0.51 -18.27
N LEU A 189 -0.50 -0.85 -18.32
CA LEU A 189 -1.45 -0.66 -17.23
C LEU A 189 -2.04 -2.01 -16.79
N ASP A 190 -1.82 -2.41 -15.54
CA ASP A 190 -2.51 -3.54 -14.88
C ASP A 190 -3.35 -3.00 -13.71
N LEU A 191 -4.62 -2.66 -13.95
CA LEU A 191 -5.39 -1.80 -13.04
C LEU A 191 -6.37 -2.51 -12.12
N LEU A 192 -6.74 -3.75 -12.44
CA LEU A 192 -7.83 -4.46 -11.78
C LEU A 192 -7.29 -5.48 -10.78
N ASP A 193 -8.01 -5.66 -9.67
CA ASP A 193 -7.72 -6.74 -8.72
C ASP A 193 -8.00 -8.11 -9.37
N ARG A 194 -7.12 -9.08 -9.13
CA ARG A 194 -7.28 -10.47 -9.60
C ARG A 194 -6.45 -11.42 -8.77
N HIS A 195 -6.87 -12.68 -8.72
CA HIS A 195 -6.14 -13.74 -8.03
C HIS A 195 -4.66 -13.82 -8.50
N GLY A 196 -3.75 -13.96 -7.54
CA GLY A 196 -2.31 -14.04 -7.78
C GLY A 196 -1.63 -12.72 -8.17
N LYS A 197 -2.35 -11.59 -8.20
CA LYS A 197 -1.76 -10.27 -8.43
C LYS A 197 -1.15 -9.72 -7.14
N TRP A 198 -0.12 -8.89 -7.30
CA TRP A 198 0.47 -8.16 -6.18
C TRP A 198 -0.53 -7.17 -5.58
N ASN A 199 -0.78 -7.30 -4.28
CA ASN A 199 -1.87 -6.62 -3.59
C ASN A 199 -1.64 -5.12 -3.26
N ASN A 200 -0.62 -4.49 -3.88
CA ASN A 200 -0.37 -3.06 -3.76
C ASN A 200 -0.27 -2.36 -5.12
N GLY A 201 -0.54 -1.05 -5.14
CA GLY A 201 -0.23 -0.21 -6.29
C GLY A 201 1.26 0.13 -6.36
N PHE A 202 1.81 0.15 -7.57
CA PHE A 202 3.18 0.62 -7.81
C PHE A 202 3.37 0.96 -9.29
N CYS A 203 4.38 1.77 -9.56
CA CYS A 203 4.94 1.93 -10.91
C CYS A 203 6.39 1.42 -10.94
N HIS A 204 6.88 0.95 -12.09
CA HIS A 204 8.29 0.67 -12.33
C HIS A 204 8.69 0.88 -13.78
N TRP A 205 9.93 1.31 -14.03
CA TRP A 205 10.47 1.42 -15.39
C TRP A 205 10.99 0.07 -15.84
N SER A 206 10.37 -0.49 -16.87
CA SER A 206 10.88 -1.67 -17.57
C SER A 206 12.04 -1.30 -18.49
N LYS A 207 12.05 -0.07 -19.02
CA LYS A 207 13.15 0.53 -19.77
C LYS A 207 13.31 1.99 -19.36
N LEU A 208 14.51 2.37 -18.92
CA LEU A 208 14.83 3.77 -18.64
C LEU A 208 14.97 4.54 -19.96
N VAL A 209 14.62 5.82 -19.94
CA VAL A 209 15.00 6.74 -21.01
C VAL A 209 16.52 6.79 -21.05
N ASN A 210 17.07 6.62 -22.25
CA ASN A 210 18.51 6.68 -22.47
C ASN A 210 18.83 7.63 -23.62
N TYR A 211 20.07 8.09 -23.70
CA TYR A 211 20.56 8.86 -24.83
C TYR A 211 21.70 8.11 -25.50
N ASN A 212 21.58 7.88 -26.79
CA ASN A 212 22.60 7.24 -27.60
C ASN A 212 23.05 8.23 -28.68
N ASN A 213 24.32 8.64 -28.65
CA ASN A 213 24.87 9.66 -29.55
C ASN A 213 24.06 10.98 -29.62
N GLY A 214 23.41 11.36 -28.52
CA GLY A 214 22.57 12.56 -28.46
C GLY A 214 21.11 12.34 -28.90
N GLU A 215 20.77 11.17 -29.43
CA GLU A 215 19.38 10.79 -29.74
C GLU A 215 18.72 10.16 -28.52
N ARG A 216 17.49 10.58 -28.22
CA ARG A 216 16.70 10.06 -27.09
C ARG A 216 16.07 8.73 -27.47
N GLU A 217 16.39 7.68 -26.71
CA GLU A 217 15.68 6.41 -26.76
C GLU A 217 14.52 6.43 -25.76
N ALA A 218 13.31 6.22 -26.26
CA ALA A 218 12.11 6.19 -25.43
C ALA A 218 12.16 5.06 -24.39
N GLY A 219 11.70 5.39 -23.18
CA GLY A 219 11.56 4.47 -22.07
C GLY A 219 10.20 3.78 -22.02
N SER A 220 10.05 2.85 -21.08
CA SER A 220 8.78 2.19 -20.80
C SER A 220 8.57 2.02 -19.31
N ALA A 221 7.32 2.18 -18.90
CA ALA A 221 6.90 2.01 -17.52
C ALA A 221 5.70 1.06 -17.44
N ASN A 222 5.62 0.33 -16.34
CA ASN A 222 4.48 -0.51 -15.99
C ASN A 222 3.87 0.05 -14.71
N PHE A 223 2.58 0.29 -14.73
CA PHE A 223 1.81 0.78 -13.60
C PHE A 223 0.74 -0.24 -13.21
N THR A 224 0.56 -0.41 -11.90
CA THR A 224 -0.49 -1.24 -11.34
C THR A 224 -1.25 -0.56 -10.21
N CYS A 225 -2.54 -0.83 -10.16
CA CYS A 225 -3.41 -0.64 -8.98
C CYS A 225 -4.35 -1.86 -8.86
N ASN A 226 -5.15 -1.91 -7.79
CA ASN A 226 -5.98 -3.07 -7.48
C ASN A 226 -7.44 -2.67 -7.32
N VAL A 227 -8.02 -2.08 -8.38
CA VAL A 227 -9.43 -1.71 -8.38
C VAL A 227 -10.28 -2.98 -8.42
N VAL A 228 -11.11 -3.16 -7.38
CA VAL A 228 -12.05 -4.26 -7.30
C VAL A 228 -13.34 -3.87 -8.03
N VAL A 229 -13.67 -4.59 -9.10
CA VAL A 229 -14.83 -4.29 -9.94
C VAL A 229 -16.13 -4.46 -9.14
N GLY A 230 -17.02 -3.46 -9.23
CA GLY A 230 -18.32 -3.48 -8.57
C GLY A 230 -18.28 -3.17 -7.06
N GLN A 231 -17.11 -2.84 -6.50
CA GLN A 231 -16.99 -2.49 -5.09
C GLN A 231 -17.05 -0.97 -4.89
N VAL A 232 -17.96 -0.52 -4.03
CA VAL A 232 -18.12 0.88 -3.65
C VAL A 232 -16.80 1.44 -3.09
N GLY A 233 -16.40 2.61 -3.56
CA GLY A 233 -15.18 3.31 -3.18
C GLY A 233 -13.91 2.82 -3.91
N ALA A 234 -13.96 1.69 -4.62
CA ALA A 234 -12.80 1.17 -5.34
C ALA A 234 -12.36 2.10 -6.48
N GLY A 235 -13.31 2.78 -7.11
CA GLY A 235 -13.04 3.79 -8.13
C GLY A 235 -12.18 4.93 -7.56
N ALA A 236 -12.68 5.66 -6.56
CA ALA A 236 -11.98 6.77 -5.90
C ALA A 236 -10.58 6.36 -5.37
N SER A 237 -10.46 5.16 -4.79
CA SER A 237 -9.15 4.61 -4.40
C SER A 237 -8.22 4.42 -5.61
N GLY A 238 -8.75 3.86 -6.70
CA GLY A 238 -8.03 3.71 -7.98
C GLY A 238 -7.56 5.04 -8.57
N TYR A 239 -8.38 6.09 -8.51
CA TYR A 239 -7.98 7.46 -8.90
C TYR A 239 -6.78 7.93 -8.08
N ASN A 240 -6.87 7.84 -6.76
CA ASN A 240 -5.79 8.27 -5.88
C ASN A 240 -4.50 7.50 -6.16
N THR A 241 -4.56 6.18 -6.34
CA THR A 241 -3.37 5.38 -6.69
C THR A 241 -2.82 5.77 -8.07
N LEU A 242 -3.68 5.95 -9.07
CA LEU A 242 -3.27 6.35 -10.42
C LEU A 242 -2.57 7.71 -10.43
N PHE A 243 -3.10 8.69 -9.71
CA PHE A 243 -2.46 10.00 -9.57
C PHE A 243 -1.21 9.93 -8.70
N HIS A 244 -1.17 9.14 -7.63
CA HIS A 244 0.01 9.04 -6.77
C HIS A 244 1.19 8.38 -7.50
N GLU A 245 0.97 7.19 -8.06
CA GLU A 245 2.02 6.38 -8.69
C GLU A 245 2.32 6.81 -10.13
N GLY A 246 1.29 7.19 -10.88
CA GLY A 246 1.42 7.65 -12.27
C GLY A 246 2.04 9.04 -12.38
N ALA A 247 1.78 9.94 -11.41
CA ALA A 247 2.39 11.29 -11.42
C ALA A 247 3.88 11.29 -11.11
N MET A 248 4.33 10.40 -10.21
CA MET A 248 5.73 10.38 -9.77
C MET A 248 6.73 10.11 -10.90
N ARG A 249 6.27 9.69 -12.10
CA ARG A 249 7.14 9.05 -13.11
C ARG A 249 6.95 9.50 -14.55
N LEU A 250 6.08 10.48 -14.79
CA LEU A 250 5.94 11.17 -16.07
C LEU A 250 6.89 12.37 -16.23
N ILE A 251 7.55 12.80 -15.14
CA ILE A 251 8.36 14.03 -15.08
C ILE A 251 9.88 13.74 -15.12
N SER A 252 10.27 12.46 -15.12
CA SER A 252 11.68 12.02 -15.18
C SER A 252 12.05 11.49 -16.56
#